data_AF-A0A520HMY8-F1
#
_entry.id   AF-A0A520HMY8-F1
#
_cell.length_a   1.000
_cell.length_b   1.000
_cell.length_c   1.000
_cell.angle_alpha   90.00
_cell.angle_beta   90.00
_cell.angle_gamma   90.00
#
_symmetry.space_group_name_H-M   'P 1'
#
loop_
_entity.id
_entity.type
_entity.pdbx_description
1 polymer ?
#
loop_
_entity_poly.entity_id
_entity_poly.type
_entity_poly.pdbx_seq_one_letter_code
_entity_poly.pdbx_strand_id
1 'polypeptide(L)'
;MLAGLLFAIHDADDRPDRLAATLPFSGVTLIEYQARLLIAAGVRQVIVVVARLTPELLGAINRINRRDDAGPGFERVGGQMAWAGVARLEPARIAEVAGLPNDYDLQSTLLRIAVQARAVQILL
;
A
#
# COMPACT_ATOMS: atom_id res chain seq x y z
N MET A 1 -17.82 -0.56 3.90
CA MET A 1 -16.67 0.32 4.27
C MET A 1 -15.57 0.06 3.26
N LEU A 2 -15.03 1.08 2.59
CA LEU A 2 -13.97 0.90 1.60
C LEU A 2 -12.60 1.12 2.26
N ALA A 3 -11.69 0.16 2.05
CA ALA A 3 -10.30 0.27 2.43
C ALA A 3 -9.44 0.49 1.18
N GLY A 4 -8.44 1.36 1.29
CA GLY A 4 -7.48 1.67 0.23
C GLY A 4 -6.11 1.13 0.60
N LEU A 5 -5.41 0.55 -0.36
CA LEU A 5 -4.09 -0.04 -0.18
C LEU A 5 -3.07 0.73 -1.01
N LEU A 6 -2.01 1.21 -0.35
CA LEU A 6 -0.87 1.87 -0.99
C LEU A 6 0.39 1.04 -0.75
N PHE A 7 1.21 0.88 -1.78
CA PHE A 7 2.51 0.21 -1.69
C PHE A 7 3.62 1.24 -1.88
N ALA A 8 4.38 1.45 -0.82
CA ALA A 8 5.59 2.27 -0.78
C ALA A 8 6.81 1.37 -0.56
N ILE A 9 7.00 0.43 -1.49
CA ILE A 9 8.02 -0.63 -1.40
C ILE A 9 9.19 -0.45 -2.37
N HIS A 10 9.02 0.38 -3.40
CA HIS A 10 10.07 0.63 -4.39
C HIS A 10 10.87 1.87 -4.03
N ASP A 11 12.18 1.78 -4.25
CA ASP A 11 13.06 2.93 -4.25
C ASP A 11 12.86 3.76 -5.53
N ALA A 12 13.29 5.01 -5.49
CA ALA A 12 13.32 5.88 -6.66
C ALA A 12 14.47 5.44 -7.57
N ASP A 13 14.21 5.36 -8.88
CA ASP A 13 15.19 4.88 -9.86
C ASP A 13 16.55 5.59 -9.77
N ASP A 14 16.53 6.92 -9.56
CA ASP A 14 17.74 7.74 -9.46
C ASP A 14 18.38 7.76 -8.06
N ARG A 15 17.68 7.24 -7.04
CA ARG A 15 18.10 7.31 -5.62
C ARG A 15 17.64 6.07 -4.84
N PRO A 16 18.48 5.02 -4.74
CA PRO A 16 18.12 3.77 -4.07
C PRO A 16 17.84 3.93 -2.56
N ASP A 17 18.33 4.99 -1.91
CA ASP A 17 18.03 5.22 -0.49
C ASP A 17 16.73 6.00 -0.24
N ARG A 18 15.99 6.34 -1.31
CA ARG A 18 14.77 7.13 -1.23
C ARG A 18 13.61 6.34 -1.81
N LEU A 19 12.58 6.11 -1.01
CA LEU A 19 11.34 5.51 -1.49
C LEU A 19 10.67 6.39 -2.55
N ALA A 20 10.29 5.80 -3.69
CA ALA A 20 9.58 6.48 -4.77
C ALA A 20 8.31 7.19 -4.26
N ALA A 21 7.62 6.57 -3.30
CA ALA A 21 6.44 7.12 -2.62
C ALA A 21 6.66 8.51 -1.97
N THR A 22 7.89 8.87 -1.65
CA THR A 22 8.27 10.15 -1.02
C THR A 22 8.76 11.21 -2.01
N LEU A 23 8.74 10.91 -3.31
CA LEU A 23 9.09 11.88 -4.35
C LEU A 23 8.07 13.02 -4.38
N PRO A 24 8.51 14.27 -4.63
CA PRO A 24 7.62 15.41 -4.73
C PRO A 24 6.75 15.32 -5.97
N PHE A 25 5.46 15.59 -5.81
CA PHE A 25 4.46 15.61 -6.85
C PHE A 25 3.40 16.67 -6.52
N SER A 26 3.27 17.68 -7.38
CA SER A 26 2.28 18.77 -7.22
C SER A 26 2.32 19.46 -5.85
N GLY A 27 3.52 19.68 -5.28
CA GLY A 27 3.70 20.38 -4.01
C GLY A 27 3.46 19.55 -2.75
N VAL A 28 3.15 18.25 -2.90
CA VAL A 28 3.12 17.24 -1.82
C VAL A 28 3.99 16.04 -2.23
N THR A 29 4.05 14.96 -1.45
CA THR A 29 4.66 13.70 -1.91
C THR A 29 3.67 12.85 -2.71
N LEU A 30 4.17 11.90 -3.52
CA LEU A 30 3.33 10.95 -4.26
C LEU A 30 2.36 10.19 -3.35
N ILE A 31 2.83 9.71 -2.19
CA ILE A 31 1.95 8.99 -1.24
C ILE A 31 0.88 9.90 -0.64
N GLU A 32 1.20 11.17 -0.36
CA GLU A 32 0.19 12.16 0.10
C GLU A 32 -0.86 12.42 -0.98
N TYR A 33 -0.45 12.53 -2.24
CA TYR A 33 -1.37 12.72 -3.35
C TYR A 33 -2.28 11.49 -3.55
N GLN A 34 -1.71 10.28 -3.56
CA GLN A 34 -2.48 9.04 -3.73
C GLN A 34 -3.44 8.78 -2.56
N ALA A 35 -3.01 9.05 -1.32
CA ALA A 35 -3.89 8.96 -0.16
C ALA A 35 -5.09 9.91 -0.28
N ARG A 36 -4.88 11.15 -0.76
CA ARG A 36 -5.99 12.10 -1.00
C ARG A 36 -6.96 11.59 -2.05
N LEU A 37 -6.48 10.97 -3.13
CA LEU A 37 -7.36 10.37 -4.14
C LEU A 37 -8.21 9.24 -3.55
N LEU A 38 -7.61 8.38 -2.72
CA LEU A 38 -8.35 7.32 -2.03
C LEU A 38 -9.42 7.88 -1.09
N ILE A 39 -9.07 8.90 -0.30
CA ILE A 39 -9.99 9.56 0.63
C ILE A 39 -11.14 10.23 -0.13
N ALA A 40 -10.83 10.96 -1.20
CA ALA A 40 -11.83 11.57 -2.08
C ALA A 40 -12.76 10.53 -2.75
N ALA A 41 -12.26 9.30 -2.97
CA ALA A 41 -13.04 8.17 -3.46
C ALA A 41 -13.89 7.48 -2.37
N GLY A 42 -13.88 7.98 -1.13
CA GLY A 42 -14.69 7.46 -0.02
C GLY A 42 -14.03 6.34 0.77
N VAL A 43 -12.71 6.13 0.62
CA VAL A 43 -11.95 5.22 1.48
C VAL A 43 -11.90 5.76 2.91
N ARG A 44 -12.31 4.92 3.87
CA ARG A 44 -12.32 5.27 5.30
C ARG A 44 -11.20 4.63 6.11
N GLN A 45 -10.43 3.75 5.49
CA GLN A 45 -9.24 3.14 6.08
C GLN A 45 -8.16 3.01 5.01
N VAL A 46 -6.97 3.58 5.24
CA VAL A 46 -5.85 3.48 4.31
C VAL A 46 -4.77 2.62 4.96
N ILE A 47 -4.42 1.53 4.29
CA ILE A 47 -3.32 0.64 4.67
C ILE A 47 -2.14 0.96 3.76
N VAL A 48 -0.97 1.19 4.35
CA VAL A 48 0.26 1.44 3.62
C VAL A 48 1.23 0.31 3.89
N VAL A 49 1.59 -0.43 2.84
CA VAL A 49 2.65 -1.44 2.87
C VAL A 49 3.95 -0.77 2.48
N VAL A 50 4.97 -0.91 3.33
CA VAL A 50 6.22 -0.18 3.19
C VAL A 50 7.38 -1.18 3.26
N ALA A 51 8.38 -1.02 2.40
CA ALA A 51 9.60 -1.84 2.50
C ALA A 51 10.46 -1.40 3.68
N ARG A 52 10.43 -0.09 3.99
CA ARG A 52 11.19 0.53 5.06
C ARG A 52 10.47 1.75 5.62
N LEU A 53 10.59 1.96 6.92
CA LEU A 53 10.03 3.13 7.60
C LEU A 53 11.10 4.23 7.65
N THR A 54 10.98 5.23 6.77
CA THR A 54 11.93 6.36 6.70
C THR A 54 11.36 7.62 7.35
N PRO A 55 12.20 8.58 7.78
CA PRO A 55 11.74 9.87 8.29
C PRO A 55 10.85 10.64 7.30
N GLU A 56 11.16 10.58 6.00
CA GLU A 56 10.41 11.25 4.95
C GLU A 56 9.00 10.66 4.81
N LEU A 57 8.91 9.33 4.82
CA LEU A 57 7.65 8.60 4.77
C LEU A 57 6.80 8.86 6.02
N LEU A 58 7.41 8.82 7.21
CA LEU A 58 6.74 9.18 8.46
C LEU A 58 6.23 10.62 8.44
N GLY A 59 7.03 11.55 7.93
CA GLY A 59 6.64 12.95 7.74
C GLY A 59 5.44 13.10 6.80
N ALA A 60 5.41 12.33 5.70
CA ALA A 60 4.29 12.30 4.77
C ALA A 60 3.00 11.77 5.44
N ILE A 61 3.08 10.64 6.14
CA ILE A 61 1.94 10.06 6.87
C ILE A 61 1.39 11.05 7.91
N ASN A 62 2.26 11.70 8.67
CA ASN A 62 1.85 12.70 9.66
C ASN A 62 1.14 13.91 9.04
N ARG A 63 1.53 14.34 7.85
CA ARG A 63 0.86 15.44 7.12
C ARG A 63 -0.51 15.03 6.58
N ILE A 64 -0.70 13.76 6.22
CA ILE A 64 -2.02 13.21 5.86
C ILE A 64 -2.93 13.25 7.09
N ASN A 65 -2.46 12.70 8.23
CA ASN A 65 -3.22 12.66 9.49
C ASN A 65 -3.63 14.04 10.01
N ARG A 66 -2.75 15.04 9.92
CA ARG A 66 -3.01 16.39 10.46
C ARG A 66 -4.05 17.21 9.69
N ARG A 67 -4.40 16.82 8.46
CA ARG A 67 -5.28 17.62 7.59
C ARG A 67 -6.74 17.19 7.63
N ASP A 68 -7.02 15.99 8.12
CA ASP A 68 -8.37 15.46 8.18
C ASP A 68 -8.76 15.24 9.65
N ASP A 69 -9.53 16.17 10.23
CA ASP A 69 -10.10 16.02 11.59
C ASP A 69 -11.08 14.81 11.71
N ALA A 70 -11.33 14.11 10.59
CA ALA A 70 -12.12 12.87 10.49
C ALA A 70 -11.50 11.83 9.52
N GLY A 71 -10.20 11.93 9.20
CA GLY A 71 -9.54 11.11 8.17
C GLY A 71 -9.38 9.64 8.54
N PRO A 72 -9.05 8.76 7.56
CA PRO A 72 -8.76 7.36 7.83
C PRO A 72 -7.64 7.25 8.85
N GLY A 73 -7.90 6.65 10.01
CA GLY A 73 -6.87 6.44 11.03
C GLY A 73 -5.75 5.59 10.45
N PHE A 74 -4.54 6.15 10.33
CA PHE A 74 -3.36 5.38 9.97
C PHE A 74 -2.85 4.68 11.23
N GLU A 75 -2.98 3.36 11.27
CA GLU A 75 -2.41 2.54 12.33
C GLU A 75 -1.10 1.90 11.85
N ARG A 76 -0.04 2.03 12.65
CA ARG A 76 1.20 1.29 12.39
C ARG A 76 0.99 -0.17 12.78
N VAL A 77 0.66 -0.91 11.76
CA VAL A 77 0.45 -2.34 11.70
C VAL A 77 1.85 -2.99 11.57
N GLY A 78 2.57 -3.07 12.69
CA GLY A 78 3.88 -3.75 12.83
C GLY A 78 5.09 -2.99 12.25
N GLY A 79 6.26 -3.13 12.88
CA GLY A 79 7.56 -2.70 12.32
C GLY A 79 8.66 -3.77 12.37
N GLN A 80 8.32 -4.94 12.90
CA GLN A 80 9.18 -6.12 13.13
C GLN A 80 8.35 -7.42 12.98
N MET A 81 7.08 -7.33 12.59
CA MET A 81 6.17 -8.47 12.43
C MET A 81 5.66 -8.49 11.00
N ALA A 82 5.83 -9.64 10.34
CA ALA A 82 5.19 -9.92 9.08
C ALA A 82 3.69 -10.08 9.31
N TRP A 83 2.88 -9.34 8.55
CA TRP A 83 1.45 -9.56 8.51
C TRP A 83 1.18 -10.76 7.62
N ALA A 84 0.59 -11.80 8.19
CA ALA A 84 0.15 -12.98 7.46
C ALA A 84 -1.38 -13.01 7.44
N GLY A 85 -1.94 -13.16 6.25
CA GLY A 85 -3.35 -13.51 6.05
C GLY A 85 -3.44 -14.87 5.37
N VAL A 86 -4.48 -15.65 5.68
CA VAL A 86 -4.75 -16.90 4.96
C VAL A 86 -5.79 -16.62 3.90
N ALA A 87 -5.40 -16.73 2.63
CA ALA A 87 -6.31 -16.65 1.50
C ALA A 87 -6.41 -18.03 0.84
N ARG A 88 -7.64 -18.48 0.56
CA ARG A 88 -7.84 -19.64 -0.32
C ARG A 88 -7.74 -19.17 -1.77
N LEU A 89 -6.71 -19.61 -2.47
CA LEU A 89 -6.47 -19.26 -3.87
C LEU A 89 -6.65 -20.50 -4.75
N GLU A 90 -7.19 -20.30 -5.96
CA GLU A 90 -7.15 -21.34 -6.97
C GLU A 90 -5.72 -21.51 -7.51
N PRO A 91 -5.22 -22.75 -7.72
CA PRO A 91 -3.87 -22.99 -8.21
C PRO A 91 -3.54 -22.26 -9.52
N ALA A 92 -4.53 -22.06 -10.38
CA ALA A 92 -4.38 -21.31 -11.63
C ALA A 92 -3.87 -19.88 -11.40
N ARG A 93 -4.21 -19.24 -10.27
CA ARG A 93 -3.73 -17.89 -9.93
C ARG A 93 -2.25 -17.85 -9.60
N ILE A 94 -1.71 -18.94 -9.04
CA ILE A 94 -0.28 -19.06 -8.76
C ILE A 94 0.49 -19.19 -10.08
N ALA A 95 -0.03 -20.01 -11.01
CA ALA A 95 0.56 -20.17 -12.34
C ALA A 95 0.53 -18.87 -13.15
N GLU A 96 -0.55 -18.08 -13.03
CA GLU A 96 -0.68 -16.76 -13.67
C GLU A 96 0.42 -15.79 -13.21
N VAL A 97 0.69 -15.71 -11.89
CA VAL A 97 1.76 -14.87 -11.37
C VAL A 97 3.15 -15.40 -11.73
N ALA A 98 3.34 -16.72 -11.76
CA ALA A 98 4.61 -17.32 -12.16
C ALA A 98 4.97 -17.07 -13.64
N GLY A 99 3.98 -16.68 -14.48
CA GLY A 99 4.19 -16.29 -15.87
C GLY A 99 4.50 -14.80 -16.08
N LEU A 100 4.47 -13.99 -15.01
CA LEU A 100 4.76 -12.56 -15.09
C LEU A 100 6.28 -12.29 -15.04
N PRO A 101 6.73 -11.10 -15.49
CA PRO A 101 8.11 -10.69 -15.38
C PRO A 101 8.66 -10.78 -13.94
N ASN A 102 9.95 -11.12 -13.79
CA ASN A 102 10.59 -11.40 -12.49
C ASN A 102 10.73 -10.20 -11.57
N ASP A 103 10.54 -8.99 -12.07
CA ASP A 103 10.49 -7.72 -11.33
C ASP A 103 9.19 -7.56 -10.52
N TYR A 104 8.18 -8.41 -10.74
CA TYR A 104 6.93 -8.39 -10.00
C TYR A 104 7.04 -9.24 -8.71
N ASP A 105 6.73 -8.63 -7.56
CA ASP A 105 6.64 -9.35 -6.29
C ASP A 105 5.43 -10.31 -6.27
N LEU A 106 5.69 -11.59 -5.98
CA LEU A 106 4.69 -12.65 -5.89
C LEU A 106 3.57 -12.30 -4.92
N GLN A 107 3.90 -11.76 -3.74
CA GLN A 107 2.94 -11.53 -2.66
C GLN A 107 1.94 -10.42 -3.02
N SER A 108 2.46 -9.27 -3.46
CA SER A 108 1.67 -8.11 -3.87
C SER A 108 0.83 -8.41 -5.11
N THR A 109 1.37 -9.20 -6.04
CA THR A 109 0.68 -9.57 -7.27
C THR A 109 -0.45 -10.58 -7.02
N LEU A 110 -0.24 -11.58 -6.17
CA LEU A 110 -1.29 -12.50 -5.76
C LEU A 110 -2.41 -11.77 -5.01
N LEU A 111 -2.07 -10.84 -4.11
CA LEU A 111 -3.06 -10.02 -3.42
C LEU A 111 -3.86 -9.17 -4.40
N ARG A 112 -3.20 -8.54 -5.38
CA ARG A 112 -3.82 -7.75 -6.45
C ARG A 112 -4.83 -8.58 -7.24
N ILE A 113 -4.44 -9.78 -7.69
CA ILE A 113 -5.30 -10.69 -8.45
C ILE A 113 -6.47 -11.19 -7.61
N ALA A 114 -6.24 -11.53 -6.34
CA ALA A 114 -7.30 -11.94 -5.41
C ALA A 114 -8.35 -10.84 -5.19
N VAL A 115 -7.91 -9.59 -5.02
CA VAL A 115 -8.81 -8.42 -4.92
C VAL A 115 -9.59 -8.19 -6.21
N GLN A 116 -8.94 -8.27 -7.37
CA GLN A 116 -9.62 -8.16 -8.67
C GLN A 116 -10.67 -9.26 -8.89
N ALA A 117 -10.39 -10.47 -8.39
CA ALA A 117 -11.31 -11.60 -8.39
C ALA A 117 -12.42 -11.49 -7.32
N ARG A 118 -12.52 -10.35 -6.61
CA ARG A 118 -13.52 -10.10 -5.55
C ARG A 118 -13.45 -11.12 -4.41
N ALA A 119 -12.24 -11.50 -3.99
CA ALA A 119 -12.04 -12.36 -2.83
C ALA A 119 -12.80 -11.81 -1.61
N VAL A 120 -13.47 -12.73 -0.89
CA VAL A 120 -14.21 -12.39 0.34
C VAL A 120 -13.20 -12.01 1.42
N GLN A 121 -13.33 -10.80 1.95
CA GLN A 121 -12.55 -10.33 3.09
C GLN A 121 -13.27 -10.70 4.38
N ILE A 122 -12.59 -11.45 5.24
CA ILE A 122 -13.08 -11.76 6.59
C ILE A 122 -12.23 -10.94 7.56
N LEU A 123 -12.87 -9.96 8.23
CA LEU A 123 -12.27 -9.33 9.41
C LEU A 123 -12.40 -10.32 10.57
N LEU A 124 -11.28 -10.63 11.23
CA LEU A 124 -11.26 -11.28 12.53
C LEU A 124 -11.51 -10.25 13.63
#